data_AF-A0A3A4R7G6-F1
#
_entry.id   AF-A0A3A4R7G6-F1
#
_cell.length_a   1.000
_cell.length_b   1.000
_cell.length_c   1.000
_cell.angle_alpha   90.00
_cell.angle_beta   90.00
_cell.angle_gamma   90.00
#
_symmetry.space_group_name_H-M   'P 1'
#
loop_
_entity.id
_entity.type
_entity.pdbx_description
1 polymer ?
#
loop_
_entity_poly.entity_id
_entity_poly.type
_entity_poly.pdbx_seq_one_letter_code
_entity_poly.pdbx_strand_id
1 'polypeptide(L)'
;GLEDIVKKKLNEQRIGFDAGIKTEGKKTEFLKHVTAQDFVNYGFESEFIGRLPVIAVYEKLGVDDLYQILKNPNSSVIISKIKDFKAYGIDVQFEDDALYMLAEKASKEGTGARGLVSSVEKVLLKFEKKLPSTDIRRFVATKQTVENPERELDKLIRDPNDEKMLARYEKLLLREKSYKKKSLKKREKEVLSKYGVNLTNNRIDLIVDRTIDKRMDINSILEEILLTIRKLKEFEEEFLNKYSFKITFSDEASDKIAKNSIESSREVFDVCTEILKNYEHGIKLIKEKTGANEFFITEEAVNDPEGYLNRLIRDSYIN
;
A
#
# COMPACT_ATOMS: atom_id res chain seq x y z
N GLY A 1 -20.80 -7.40 34.92
CA GLY A 1 -19.84 -6.91 35.92
C GLY A 1 -20.11 -5.45 36.20
N LEU A 2 -19.22 -4.56 35.74
CA LEU A 2 -19.37 -3.11 35.93
C LEU A 2 -20.66 -2.56 35.29
N GLU A 3 -21.02 -3.05 34.12
CA GLU A 3 -22.27 -2.69 33.43
C GLU A 3 -23.52 -2.88 34.31
N ASP A 4 -23.60 -3.98 35.06
CA ASP A 4 -24.75 -4.30 35.90
C ASP A 4 -24.87 -3.33 37.08
N ILE A 5 -23.74 -2.88 37.63
CA ILE A 5 -23.67 -1.87 38.68
C ILE A 5 -24.20 -0.53 38.15
N VAL A 6 -23.73 -0.12 36.97
CA VAL A 6 -24.16 1.15 36.35
C VAL A 6 -25.65 1.08 35.97
N LYS A 7 -26.11 -0.05 35.43
CA LYS A 7 -27.52 -0.28 35.08
C LYS A 7 -28.43 -0.24 36.31
N LYS A 8 -28.03 -0.86 37.42
CA LYS A 8 -28.76 -0.82 38.69
C LYS A 8 -28.90 0.61 39.21
N LYS A 9 -27.80 1.36 39.25
CA LYS A 9 -27.78 2.79 39.65
C LYS A 9 -28.75 3.63 38.81
N LEU A 10 -28.70 3.48 37.50
CA LEU A 10 -29.57 4.25 36.57
C LEU A 10 -31.05 3.88 36.71
N ASN A 11 -31.36 2.63 37.05
CA ASN A 11 -32.74 2.18 37.28
C ASN A 11 -33.29 2.65 38.63
N GLU A 12 -32.47 2.66 39.69
CA GLU A 12 -32.86 3.14 41.02
C GLU A 12 -33.18 4.64 41.03
N GLN A 13 -32.46 5.45 40.24
CA GLN A 13 -32.75 6.89 40.07
C GLN A 13 -34.09 7.17 39.36
N ARG A 14 -34.64 6.21 38.61
CA ARG A 14 -35.89 6.38 37.83
C ARG A 14 -37.17 6.07 38.61
N ILE A 15 -37.07 5.46 39.80
CA ILE A 15 -38.24 5.08 40.60
C ILE A 15 -38.92 6.31 41.26
N GLY A 16 -38.26 7.48 41.29
CA GLY A 16 -38.74 8.68 41.99
C GLY A 16 -39.61 9.66 41.20
N PHE A 17 -39.73 9.54 39.87
CA PHE A 17 -40.56 10.42 39.03
C PHE A 17 -41.09 9.62 37.83
N ASP A 18 -42.42 9.65 37.64
CA ASP A 18 -43.23 9.08 36.55
C ASP A 18 -42.42 8.56 35.33
N ALA A 19 -42.14 7.24 35.29
CA ALA A 19 -41.22 6.65 34.33
C ALA A 19 -41.91 5.63 33.42
N GLY A 20 -42.28 6.10 32.22
CA GLY A 20 -42.67 5.27 31.08
C GLY A 20 -41.57 4.28 30.69
N ILE A 21 -41.99 3.05 30.44
CA ILE A 21 -41.15 1.88 30.16
C ILE A 21 -40.44 2.03 28.81
N LYS A 22 -39.09 2.07 28.81
CA LYS A 22 -38.25 1.49 27.76
C LYS A 22 -36.96 0.93 28.38
N THR A 23 -36.92 -0.39 28.53
CA THR A 23 -35.82 -1.18 29.10
C THR A 23 -35.07 -1.98 28.03
N GLU A 24 -34.81 -1.39 26.87
CA GLU A 24 -33.99 -2.03 25.83
C GLU A 24 -32.96 -1.03 25.28
N GLY A 25 -31.95 -0.74 26.09
CA GLY A 25 -30.72 -0.06 25.64
C GLY A 25 -29.60 -1.07 25.41
N LYS A 26 -28.72 -0.82 24.44
CA LYS A 26 -27.54 -1.68 24.18
C LYS A 26 -26.57 -1.56 25.37
N LYS A 27 -25.87 -2.66 25.70
CA LYS A 27 -24.90 -2.76 26.82
C LYS A 27 -23.93 -1.57 26.94
N THR A 28 -23.47 -1.06 25.81
CA THR A 28 -22.53 0.06 25.70
C THR A 28 -23.14 1.41 26.13
N GLU A 29 -24.46 1.59 26.03
CA GLU A 29 -25.14 2.83 26.40
C GLU A 29 -25.11 3.07 27.90
N PHE A 30 -25.16 2.01 28.71
CA PHE A 30 -25.04 2.13 30.16
C PHE A 30 -23.64 2.55 30.57
N LEU A 31 -22.60 1.99 29.96
CA LEU A 31 -21.21 2.31 30.27
C LEU A 31 -20.83 3.77 29.96
N LYS A 32 -21.55 4.46 29.06
CA LYS A 32 -21.36 5.90 28.81
C LYS A 32 -21.64 6.77 30.04
N HIS A 33 -22.39 6.25 31.03
CA HIS A 33 -22.74 6.93 32.27
C HIS A 33 -21.94 6.41 33.48
N VAL A 34 -20.82 5.73 33.24
CA VAL A 34 -19.94 5.23 34.31
C VAL A 34 -19.30 6.39 35.05
N THR A 35 -19.24 6.28 36.38
CA THR A 35 -18.58 7.25 37.27
C THR A 35 -17.49 6.56 38.09
N ALA A 36 -16.60 7.36 38.70
CA ALA A 36 -15.55 6.85 39.59
C ALA A 36 -16.12 5.97 40.71
N GLN A 37 -17.29 6.32 41.26
CA GLN A 37 -17.96 5.55 42.30
C GLN A 37 -18.37 4.15 41.83
N ASP A 38 -18.73 3.98 40.55
CA ASP A 38 -19.07 2.65 40.01
C ASP A 38 -17.85 1.73 39.99
N PHE A 39 -16.65 2.27 39.73
CA PHE A 39 -15.40 1.51 39.82
C PHE A 39 -15.08 1.11 41.26
N VAL A 40 -15.31 1.99 42.23
CA VAL A 40 -15.15 1.67 43.66
C VAL A 40 -16.12 0.56 44.07
N ASN A 41 -17.39 0.66 43.68
CA ASN A 41 -18.40 -0.37 43.92
C ASN A 41 -18.08 -1.69 43.19
N TYR A 42 -17.35 -1.64 42.09
CA TYR A 42 -16.86 -2.81 41.36
C TYR A 42 -15.64 -3.46 42.03
N GLY A 43 -14.97 -2.78 42.96
CA GLY A 43 -13.86 -3.30 43.75
C GLY A 43 -12.51 -2.59 43.55
N PHE A 44 -12.47 -1.43 42.89
CA PHE A 44 -11.24 -0.63 42.81
C PHE A 44 -11.06 0.25 44.06
N GLU A 45 -9.82 0.46 44.49
CA GLU A 45 -9.48 1.38 45.59
C GLU A 45 -9.77 2.85 45.20
N SER A 46 -10.34 3.61 46.13
CA SER A 46 -10.76 5.01 45.87
C SER A 46 -9.59 5.94 45.54
N GLU A 47 -8.45 5.76 46.21
CA GLU A 47 -7.23 6.53 45.92
C GLU A 47 -6.67 6.24 44.52
N PHE A 48 -6.81 5.00 44.04
CA PHE A 48 -6.34 4.59 42.73
C PHE A 48 -7.19 5.21 41.62
N ILE A 49 -8.52 5.11 41.71
CA ILE A 49 -9.43 5.72 40.73
C ILE A 49 -9.35 7.25 40.78
N GLY A 50 -9.11 7.85 41.96
CA GLY A 50 -8.91 9.29 42.10
C GLY A 50 -7.71 9.84 41.32
N ARG A 51 -6.72 9.01 40.98
CA ARG A 51 -5.55 9.37 40.14
C ARG A 51 -5.80 9.20 38.64
N LEU A 52 -6.97 8.71 38.23
CA LEU A 52 -7.34 8.49 36.83
C LEU A 52 -8.46 9.47 36.41
N PRO A 53 -8.12 10.72 36.05
CA PRO A 53 -9.11 11.77 35.81
C PRO A 53 -9.91 11.60 34.50
N VAL A 54 -9.50 10.69 33.63
CA VAL A 54 -10.10 10.48 32.30
C VAL A 54 -10.61 9.06 32.18
N ILE A 55 -11.90 8.92 31.90
CA ILE A 55 -12.54 7.63 31.60
C ILE A 55 -12.93 7.63 30.12
N ALA A 56 -12.44 6.65 29.36
CA ALA A 56 -12.80 6.43 27.97
C ALA A 56 -13.59 5.12 27.84
N VAL A 57 -14.73 5.18 27.14
CA VAL A 57 -15.62 4.03 26.91
C VAL A 57 -15.53 3.63 25.44
N TYR A 58 -15.15 2.39 25.18
CA TYR A 58 -15.05 1.86 23.82
C TYR A 58 -16.34 1.13 23.44
N GLU A 59 -16.77 1.30 22.19
CA GLU A 59 -17.91 0.57 21.64
C GLU A 59 -17.51 -0.86 21.24
N LYS A 60 -18.46 -1.80 21.33
CA LYS A 60 -18.21 -3.17 20.90
C LYS A 60 -18.22 -3.20 19.38
N LEU A 61 -17.16 -3.75 18.80
CA LEU A 61 -17.04 -3.93 17.34
C LEU A 61 -18.15 -4.84 16.81
N GLY A 62 -18.94 -4.32 15.89
CA GLY A 62 -19.90 -5.07 15.07
C GLY A 62 -19.25 -5.71 13.86
N VAL A 63 -20.06 -6.41 13.05
CA VAL A 63 -19.61 -7.00 11.78
C VAL A 63 -19.10 -5.92 10.84
N ASP A 64 -19.80 -4.80 10.72
CA ASP A 64 -19.41 -3.71 9.82
C ASP A 64 -18.07 -3.08 10.23
N ASP A 65 -17.82 -2.90 11.53
CA ASP A 65 -16.54 -2.39 12.03
C ASP A 65 -15.39 -3.35 11.70
N LEU A 66 -15.59 -4.65 11.95
CA LEU A 66 -14.62 -5.69 11.64
C LEU A 66 -14.35 -5.77 10.12
N TYR A 67 -15.39 -5.61 9.30
CA TYR A 67 -15.26 -5.53 7.85
C TYR A 67 -14.44 -4.30 7.44
N GLN A 68 -14.69 -3.11 8.02
CA GLN A 68 -13.88 -1.92 7.73
C GLN A 68 -12.41 -2.11 8.14
N ILE A 69 -12.15 -2.80 9.25
CA ILE A 69 -10.78 -3.15 9.67
C ILE A 69 -10.09 -4.05 8.63
N LEU A 70 -10.80 -5.06 8.08
CA LEU A 70 -10.24 -5.93 7.03
C LEU A 70 -10.08 -5.22 5.69
N LYS A 71 -11.05 -4.38 5.30
CA LYS A 71 -11.05 -3.62 4.04
C LYS A 71 -9.99 -2.53 4.02
N ASN A 72 -9.57 -2.03 5.18
CA ASN A 72 -8.58 -0.97 5.27
C ASN A 72 -7.29 -1.39 4.52
N PRO A 73 -6.75 -0.55 3.62
CA PRO A 73 -5.53 -0.88 2.89
C PRO A 73 -4.32 -1.11 3.80
N ASN A 74 -4.36 -0.62 5.04
CA ASN A 74 -3.35 -0.82 6.07
C ASN A 74 -3.72 -1.94 7.05
N SER A 75 -4.67 -2.80 6.70
CA SER A 75 -5.08 -3.93 7.54
C SER A 75 -3.91 -4.90 7.72
N SER A 76 -3.35 -4.96 8.92
CA SER A 76 -2.23 -5.84 9.23
C SER A 76 -2.57 -7.31 9.01
N VAL A 77 -3.83 -7.70 9.24
CA VAL A 77 -4.32 -9.08 9.03
C VAL A 77 -4.25 -9.46 7.55
N ILE A 78 -4.79 -8.62 6.66
CA ILE A 78 -4.79 -8.88 5.22
C ILE A 78 -3.39 -8.75 4.63
N ILE A 79 -2.64 -7.70 5.01
CA ILE A 79 -1.26 -7.50 4.55
C ILE A 79 -0.38 -8.70 4.93
N SER A 80 -0.49 -9.20 6.16
CA SER A 80 0.27 -10.38 6.61
C SER A 80 -0.01 -11.56 5.68
N LYS A 81 -1.29 -11.84 5.39
CA LYS A 81 -1.65 -12.97 4.53
C LYS A 81 -1.20 -12.81 3.08
N ILE A 82 -1.30 -11.60 2.53
CA ILE A 82 -0.75 -11.32 1.21
C ILE A 82 0.76 -11.58 1.18
N LYS A 83 1.49 -11.19 2.23
CA LYS A 83 2.93 -11.45 2.34
C LYS A 83 3.26 -12.94 2.49
N ASP A 84 2.48 -13.68 3.29
CA ASP A 84 2.64 -15.13 3.46
C ASP A 84 2.56 -15.85 2.11
N PHE A 85 1.53 -15.57 1.30
CA PHE A 85 1.42 -16.12 -0.06
C PHE A 85 2.53 -15.62 -0.99
N LYS A 86 2.90 -14.34 -0.89
CA LYS A 86 3.94 -13.76 -1.75
C LYS A 86 5.31 -14.40 -1.52
N ALA A 87 5.61 -14.86 -0.30
CA ALA A 87 6.83 -15.62 -0.01
C ALA A 87 6.96 -16.91 -0.84
N TYR A 88 5.83 -17.47 -1.28
CA TYR A 88 5.76 -18.61 -2.20
C TYR A 88 5.56 -18.21 -3.67
N GLY A 89 5.66 -16.92 -4.01
CA GLY A 89 5.42 -16.41 -5.35
C GLY A 89 3.94 -16.41 -5.77
N ILE A 90 3.02 -16.42 -4.82
CA ILE A 90 1.58 -16.46 -5.06
C ILE A 90 0.94 -15.11 -4.73
N ASP A 91 0.19 -14.56 -5.68
CA ASP A 91 -0.54 -13.32 -5.52
C ASP A 91 -2.02 -13.58 -5.19
N VAL A 92 -2.43 -13.25 -3.97
CA VAL A 92 -3.82 -13.33 -3.53
C VAL A 92 -4.50 -11.96 -3.55
N GLN A 93 -5.75 -11.93 -4.02
CA GLN A 93 -6.63 -10.76 -3.95
C GLN A 93 -7.91 -11.12 -3.17
N PHE A 94 -8.55 -10.14 -2.53
CA PHE A 94 -9.75 -10.38 -1.71
C PHE A 94 -10.95 -9.60 -2.27
N GLU A 95 -12.08 -10.29 -2.46
CA GLU A 95 -13.35 -9.63 -2.76
C GLU A 95 -13.98 -9.02 -1.50
N ASP A 96 -14.72 -7.93 -1.68
CA ASP A 96 -15.44 -7.25 -0.58
C ASP A 96 -16.36 -8.23 0.18
N ASP A 97 -17.06 -9.12 -0.53
CA ASP A 97 -17.95 -10.12 0.08
C ASP A 97 -17.20 -11.19 0.89
N ALA A 98 -15.96 -11.51 0.49
CA ALA A 98 -15.11 -12.43 1.23
C ALA A 98 -14.69 -11.80 2.57
N LEU A 99 -14.25 -10.54 2.52
CA LEU A 99 -13.88 -9.77 3.71
C LEU A 99 -15.08 -9.60 4.66
N TYR A 100 -16.27 -9.36 4.12
CA TYR A 100 -17.49 -9.24 4.93
C TYR A 100 -17.81 -10.56 5.64
N MET A 101 -17.79 -11.69 4.93
CA MET A 101 -18.04 -13.00 5.54
C MET A 101 -16.97 -13.38 6.58
N LEU A 102 -15.70 -13.01 6.36
CA LEU A 102 -14.63 -13.19 7.34
C LEU A 102 -14.90 -12.38 8.62
N ALA A 103 -15.42 -11.16 8.49
CA ALA A 103 -15.85 -10.33 9.60
C ALA A 103 -17.06 -10.92 10.34
N GLU A 104 -18.05 -11.47 9.63
CA GLU A 104 -19.18 -12.18 10.25
C GLU A 104 -18.72 -13.39 11.07
N LYS A 105 -17.80 -14.19 10.52
CA LYS A 105 -17.21 -15.34 11.22
C LYS A 105 -16.44 -14.90 12.46
N ALA A 106 -15.62 -13.86 12.36
CA ALA A 106 -14.87 -13.31 13.49
C ALA A 106 -15.79 -12.74 14.59
N SER A 107 -16.88 -12.06 14.20
CA SER A 107 -17.85 -11.51 15.14
C SER A 107 -18.52 -12.59 15.99
N LYS A 108 -18.83 -13.75 15.39
CA LYS A 108 -19.39 -14.93 16.09
C LYS A 108 -18.44 -15.52 17.14
N GLU A 109 -17.13 -15.38 16.97
CA GLU A 109 -16.13 -15.84 17.96
C GLU A 109 -16.08 -14.96 19.21
N GLY A 110 -16.63 -13.74 19.17
CA GLY A 110 -16.79 -12.87 20.34
C GLY A 110 -15.51 -12.26 20.89
N THR A 111 -14.37 -12.42 20.20
CA THR A 111 -13.04 -11.93 20.64
C THR A 111 -12.65 -10.57 20.05
N GLY A 112 -13.58 -9.90 19.36
CA GLY A 112 -13.36 -8.60 18.71
C GLY A 112 -12.35 -8.69 17.57
N ALA A 113 -11.51 -7.66 17.39
CA ALA A 113 -10.54 -7.58 16.29
C ALA A 113 -9.51 -8.73 16.30
N ARG A 114 -9.25 -9.36 17.44
CA ARG A 114 -8.35 -10.53 17.53
C ARG A 114 -8.92 -11.75 16.79
N GLY A 115 -10.25 -11.87 16.71
CA GLY A 115 -10.94 -12.92 15.98
C GLY A 115 -10.73 -12.84 14.46
N LEU A 116 -10.34 -11.67 13.93
CA LEU A 116 -10.06 -11.51 12.49
C LEU A 116 -8.90 -12.40 12.03
N VAL A 117 -7.81 -12.47 12.81
CA VAL A 117 -6.65 -13.29 12.49
C VAL A 117 -7.04 -14.78 12.44
N SER A 118 -7.72 -15.25 13.50
CA SER A 118 -8.26 -16.62 13.58
C SER A 118 -9.19 -16.97 12.42
N SER A 119 -10.13 -16.07 12.10
CA SER A 119 -11.12 -16.26 11.03
C SER A 119 -10.45 -16.40 9.66
N VAL A 120 -9.50 -15.52 9.35
CA VAL A 120 -8.76 -15.54 8.08
C VAL A 120 -7.85 -16.76 7.98
N GLU A 121 -7.11 -17.06 9.05
CA GLU A 121 -6.19 -18.21 9.12
C GLU A 121 -6.92 -19.53 8.86
N LYS A 122 -8.05 -19.76 9.54
CA LYS A 122 -8.84 -21.00 9.39
C LYS A 122 -9.27 -21.26 7.94
N VAL A 123 -9.53 -20.19 7.17
CA VAL A 123 -9.95 -20.27 5.78
C VAL A 123 -8.74 -20.50 4.86
N LEU A 124 -7.67 -19.73 5.04
CA LEU A 124 -6.56 -19.68 4.09
C LEU A 124 -5.47 -20.73 4.35
N LEU A 125 -5.34 -21.28 5.56
CA LEU A 125 -4.32 -22.27 5.91
C LEU A 125 -4.29 -23.47 4.96
N LYS A 126 -5.44 -23.91 4.44
CA LYS A 126 -5.52 -25.02 3.47
C LYS A 126 -4.90 -24.64 2.13
N PHE A 127 -5.10 -23.41 1.68
CA PHE A 127 -4.51 -22.87 0.46
C PHE A 127 -3.00 -22.69 0.65
N GLU A 128 -2.56 -22.13 1.78
CA GLU A 128 -1.14 -21.98 2.12
C GLU A 128 -0.40 -23.32 2.15
N LYS A 129 -1.06 -24.40 2.59
CA LYS A 129 -0.46 -25.75 2.59
C LYS A 129 -0.37 -26.39 1.20
N LYS A 130 -1.36 -26.20 0.33
CA LYS A 130 -1.43 -26.91 -0.96
C LYS A 130 -0.81 -26.12 -2.12
N LEU A 131 -1.09 -24.82 -2.22
CA LEU A 131 -0.72 -24.03 -3.40
C LEU A 131 0.78 -23.92 -3.65
N PRO A 132 1.68 -23.86 -2.64
CA PRO A 132 3.12 -23.82 -2.89
C PRO A 132 3.66 -25.05 -3.64
N SER A 133 2.94 -26.18 -3.60
CA SER A 133 3.29 -27.40 -4.35
C SER A 133 2.68 -27.44 -5.76
N THR A 134 2.23 -26.29 -6.29
CA THR A 134 1.58 -26.17 -7.60
C THR A 134 2.18 -25.02 -8.42
N ASP A 135 1.83 -24.94 -9.70
CA ASP A 135 2.21 -23.84 -10.60
C ASP A 135 1.30 -22.61 -10.49
N ILE A 136 0.35 -22.62 -9.55
CA ILE A 136 -0.61 -21.53 -9.38
C ILE A 136 0.11 -20.32 -8.78
N ARG A 137 0.13 -19.21 -9.52
CA ARG A 137 0.77 -17.95 -9.09
C ARG A 137 -0.21 -16.88 -8.65
N ARG A 138 -1.51 -17.08 -8.84
CA ARG A 138 -2.53 -16.10 -8.45
C ARG A 138 -3.87 -16.74 -8.17
N PHE A 139 -4.61 -16.17 -7.22
CA PHE A 139 -6.01 -16.52 -7.00
C PHE A 139 -6.78 -15.38 -6.31
N VAL A 140 -8.11 -15.52 -6.28
CA VAL A 140 -9.01 -14.58 -5.61
C VAL A 140 -9.72 -15.28 -4.46
N ALA A 141 -9.63 -14.72 -3.26
CA ALA A 141 -10.46 -15.08 -2.12
C ALA A 141 -11.85 -14.46 -2.29
N THR A 142 -12.84 -15.32 -2.55
CA THR A 142 -14.24 -14.97 -2.80
C THR A 142 -15.11 -15.33 -1.60
N LYS A 143 -16.38 -14.94 -1.61
CA LYS A 143 -17.36 -15.41 -0.61
C LYS A 143 -17.39 -16.95 -0.52
N GLN A 144 -17.34 -17.63 -1.67
CA GLN A 144 -17.34 -19.10 -1.74
C GLN A 144 -16.06 -19.69 -1.14
N THR A 145 -14.91 -19.01 -1.31
CA THR A 145 -13.64 -19.41 -0.70
C THR A 145 -13.76 -19.43 0.82
N VAL A 146 -14.47 -18.46 1.39
CA VAL A 146 -14.71 -18.39 2.84
C VAL A 146 -15.74 -19.42 3.27
N GLU A 147 -16.81 -19.62 2.51
CA GLU A 147 -17.91 -20.54 2.83
C GLU A 147 -17.48 -22.02 2.77
N ASN A 148 -16.82 -22.44 1.69
CA ASN A 148 -16.34 -23.80 1.50
C ASN A 148 -14.89 -23.82 0.95
N PRO A 149 -13.90 -23.62 1.83
CA PRO A 149 -12.49 -23.53 1.45
C PRO A 149 -11.97 -24.73 0.66
N GLU A 150 -12.37 -25.95 1.02
CA GLU A 150 -11.87 -27.17 0.37
C GLU A 150 -12.38 -27.30 -1.06
N ARG A 151 -13.68 -27.07 -1.27
CA ARG A 151 -14.28 -27.14 -2.60
C ARG A 151 -13.65 -26.12 -3.55
N GLU A 152 -13.43 -24.89 -3.09
CA GLU A 152 -12.83 -23.85 -3.94
C GLU A 152 -11.34 -24.10 -4.18
N LEU A 153 -10.60 -24.65 -3.21
CA LEU A 153 -9.22 -25.09 -3.41
C LEU A 153 -9.11 -26.18 -4.46
N ASP A 154 -9.97 -27.20 -4.39
CA ASP A 154 -9.93 -28.32 -5.36
C ASP A 154 -10.37 -27.86 -6.77
N LYS A 155 -11.27 -26.89 -6.87
CA LYS A 155 -11.60 -26.24 -8.15
C LYS A 155 -10.41 -25.49 -8.72
N LEU A 156 -9.75 -24.66 -7.90
CA LEU A 156 -8.59 -23.87 -8.30
C LEU A 156 -7.42 -24.76 -8.77
N ILE A 157 -7.19 -25.90 -8.09
CA ILE A 157 -6.17 -26.87 -8.50
C ILE A 157 -6.52 -27.54 -9.83
N ARG A 158 -7.80 -27.85 -10.05
CA ARG A 158 -8.27 -28.53 -11.27
C ARG A 158 -8.26 -27.62 -12.49
N ASP A 159 -8.62 -26.35 -12.30
CA ASP A 159 -8.64 -25.34 -13.35
C ASP A 159 -8.02 -24.01 -12.87
N PRO A 160 -6.67 -23.94 -12.86
CA PRO A 160 -5.95 -22.73 -12.45
C PRO A 160 -6.19 -21.51 -13.34
N ASN A 161 -6.64 -21.74 -14.58
CA ASN A 161 -6.78 -20.71 -15.61
C ASN A 161 -8.25 -20.39 -15.91
N ASP A 162 -9.16 -20.70 -14.99
CA ASP A 162 -10.58 -20.34 -15.10
C ASP A 162 -10.73 -18.84 -15.44
N GLU A 163 -11.37 -18.56 -16.59
CA GLU A 163 -11.48 -17.21 -17.13
C GLU A 163 -12.21 -16.26 -16.16
N LYS A 164 -13.17 -16.76 -15.39
CA LYS A 164 -13.93 -15.95 -14.43
C LYS A 164 -13.06 -15.55 -13.24
N MET A 165 -12.24 -16.46 -12.73
CA MET A 165 -11.27 -16.18 -11.66
C MET A 165 -10.24 -15.16 -12.13
N LEU A 166 -9.68 -15.34 -13.34
CA LEU A 166 -8.73 -14.40 -13.93
C LEU A 166 -9.35 -13.01 -14.13
N ALA A 167 -10.57 -12.93 -14.66
CA ALA A 167 -11.28 -11.66 -14.84
C ALA A 167 -11.54 -10.95 -13.49
N ARG A 168 -11.89 -11.70 -12.44
CA ARG A 168 -12.03 -11.15 -11.07
C ARG A 168 -10.70 -10.60 -10.56
N TYR A 169 -9.62 -11.36 -10.74
CA TYR A 169 -8.29 -10.95 -10.32
C TYR A 169 -7.87 -9.64 -10.98
N GLU A 170 -7.98 -9.55 -12.32
CA GLU A 170 -7.62 -8.36 -13.07
C GLU A 170 -8.47 -7.14 -12.67
N LYS A 171 -9.77 -7.34 -12.43
CA LYS A 171 -10.66 -6.29 -11.93
C LYS A 171 -10.23 -5.75 -10.57
N LEU A 172 -9.86 -6.63 -9.64
CA LEU A 172 -9.38 -6.24 -8.30
C LEU A 172 -8.03 -5.53 -8.39
N LEU A 173 -7.11 -6.05 -9.21
CA LEU A 173 -5.80 -5.45 -9.46
C LEU A 173 -5.93 -4.04 -10.03
N LEU A 174 -6.81 -3.84 -11.01
CA LEU A 174 -7.04 -2.51 -11.61
C LEU A 174 -7.63 -1.53 -10.59
N ARG A 175 -8.54 -1.99 -9.72
CA ARG A 175 -9.10 -1.18 -8.63
C ARG A 175 -8.01 -0.77 -7.63
N GLU A 176 -7.14 -1.69 -7.26
CA GLU A 176 -6.01 -1.45 -6.37
C GLU A 176 -5.02 -0.43 -6.99
N LYS A 177 -4.63 -0.63 -8.26
CA LYS A 177 -3.81 0.33 -9.01
C LYS A 177 -4.43 1.71 -9.00
N SER A 178 -5.70 1.82 -9.35
CA SER A 178 -6.43 3.09 -9.42
C SER A 178 -6.48 3.82 -8.09
N TYR A 179 -6.69 3.10 -6.99
CA TYR A 179 -6.69 3.66 -5.63
C TYR A 179 -5.31 4.22 -5.27
N LYS A 180 -4.24 3.46 -5.50
CA LYS A 180 -2.86 3.89 -5.20
C LYS A 180 -2.42 5.07 -6.07
N LYS A 181 -2.73 5.05 -7.38
CA LYS A 181 -2.49 6.18 -8.29
C LYS A 181 -3.18 7.45 -7.77
N LYS A 182 -4.45 7.37 -7.37
CA LYS A 182 -5.20 8.50 -6.81
C LYS A 182 -4.59 9.00 -5.50
N SER A 183 -4.09 8.10 -4.64
CA SER A 183 -3.41 8.46 -3.40
C SER A 183 -2.12 9.23 -3.64
N LEU A 184 -1.30 8.81 -4.62
CA LEU A 184 -0.07 9.52 -4.99
C LEU A 184 -0.35 10.88 -5.64
N LYS A 185 -1.33 10.97 -6.55
CA LYS A 185 -1.70 12.25 -7.18
C LYS A 185 -2.08 13.32 -6.15
N LYS A 186 -2.75 12.94 -5.05
CA LYS A 186 -3.07 13.88 -3.96
C LYS A 186 -1.85 14.45 -3.25
N ARG A 187 -0.71 13.76 -3.32
CA ARG A 187 0.54 14.11 -2.63
C ARG A 187 1.55 14.80 -3.54
N GLU A 188 1.21 15.06 -4.81
CA GLU A 188 2.11 15.67 -5.79
C GLU A 188 2.73 16.98 -5.31
N LYS A 189 1.91 17.91 -4.78
CA LYS A 189 2.40 19.20 -4.26
C LYS A 189 3.33 19.03 -3.05
N GLU A 190 3.01 18.10 -2.16
CA GLU A 190 3.82 17.78 -0.99
C GLU A 190 5.20 17.27 -1.43
N VAL A 191 5.21 16.29 -2.34
CA VAL A 191 6.44 15.68 -2.84
C VAL A 191 7.31 16.70 -3.58
N LEU A 192 6.71 17.54 -4.42
CA LEU A 192 7.42 18.61 -5.11
C LEU A 192 8.04 19.60 -4.11
N SER A 193 7.27 20.07 -3.12
CA SER A 193 7.76 21.05 -2.13
C SER A 193 8.88 20.50 -1.24
N LYS A 194 8.83 19.22 -0.89
CA LYS A 194 9.76 18.60 0.06
C LYS A 194 11.00 18.03 -0.60
N TYR A 195 10.87 17.50 -1.81
CA TYR A 195 11.94 16.78 -2.51
C TYR A 195 12.39 17.43 -3.81
N GLY A 196 11.66 18.42 -4.33
CA GLY A 196 11.96 19.05 -5.63
C GLY A 196 11.68 18.14 -6.83
N VAL A 197 10.92 17.05 -6.64
CA VAL A 197 10.64 16.04 -7.67
C VAL A 197 9.17 16.10 -8.08
N ASN A 198 8.91 16.22 -9.38
CA ASN A 198 7.55 16.12 -9.93
C ASN A 198 7.08 14.66 -9.94
N LEU A 199 5.86 14.39 -9.51
CA LEU A 199 5.24 13.07 -9.67
C LEU A 199 4.52 12.97 -11.02
N THR A 200 5.29 12.78 -12.09
CA THR A 200 4.74 12.53 -13.44
C THR A 200 3.82 11.30 -13.44
N ASN A 201 2.94 11.18 -14.45
CA ASN A 201 2.10 9.98 -14.58
C ASN A 201 2.96 8.70 -14.71
N ASN A 202 4.10 8.79 -15.40
CA ASN A 202 5.03 7.67 -15.55
C ASN A 202 5.68 7.27 -14.22
N ARG A 203 6.11 8.24 -13.39
CA ARG A 203 6.59 7.97 -12.02
C ARG A 203 5.53 7.33 -11.16
N ILE A 204 4.31 7.87 -11.19
CA ILE A 204 3.19 7.33 -10.43
C ILE A 204 2.93 5.88 -10.83
N ASP A 205 2.95 5.59 -12.12
CA ASP A 205 2.75 4.24 -12.64
C ASP A 205 3.89 3.31 -12.22
N LEU A 206 5.15 3.74 -12.33
CA LEU A 206 6.33 3.01 -11.85
C LEU A 206 6.24 2.71 -10.35
N ILE A 207 5.89 3.70 -9.52
CA ILE A 207 5.72 3.53 -8.06
C ILE A 207 4.62 2.49 -7.79
N VAL A 208 3.46 2.62 -8.44
CA VAL A 208 2.30 1.76 -8.18
C VAL A 208 2.55 0.33 -8.62
N ASP A 209 3.09 0.12 -9.82
CA ASP A 209 3.40 -1.20 -10.34
C ASP A 209 4.42 -1.90 -9.43
N ARG A 210 5.49 -1.19 -9.05
CA ARG A 210 6.49 -1.73 -8.12
C ARG A 210 5.94 -2.02 -6.72
N THR A 211 5.06 -1.16 -6.20
CA THR A 211 4.35 -1.37 -4.92
C THR A 211 3.55 -2.67 -4.94
N ILE A 212 2.87 -2.93 -6.05
CA ILE A 212 2.06 -4.15 -6.24
C ILE A 212 2.97 -5.36 -6.38
N ASP A 213 3.97 -5.30 -7.25
CA ASP A 213 4.84 -6.43 -7.56
C ASP A 213 5.64 -6.89 -6.34
N LYS A 214 6.17 -5.95 -5.56
CA LYS A 214 6.97 -6.22 -4.35
C LYS A 214 6.12 -6.42 -3.08
N ARG A 215 4.81 -6.12 -3.11
CA ARG A 215 3.93 -6.09 -1.93
C ARG A 215 4.51 -5.26 -0.77
N MET A 216 5.16 -4.15 -1.12
CA MET A 216 5.72 -3.19 -0.16
C MET A 216 4.75 -2.04 0.06
N ASP A 217 4.94 -1.27 1.12
CA ASP A 217 4.17 -0.06 1.31
C ASP A 217 4.58 1.01 0.29
N ILE A 218 3.62 1.86 -0.06
CA ILE A 218 3.79 2.86 -1.11
C ILE A 218 4.83 3.93 -0.74
N ASN A 219 5.08 4.17 0.55
CA ASN A 219 6.03 5.18 0.99
C ASN A 219 7.46 4.67 0.82
N SER A 220 7.75 3.42 1.18
CA SER A 220 9.05 2.80 0.95
C SER A 220 9.43 2.83 -0.54
N ILE A 221 8.50 2.49 -1.44
CA ILE A 221 8.76 2.53 -2.89
C ILE A 221 8.92 3.97 -3.40
N LEU A 222 8.12 4.91 -2.87
CA LEU A 222 8.27 6.32 -3.20
C LEU A 222 9.66 6.83 -2.78
N GLU A 223 10.13 6.50 -1.58
CA GLU A 223 11.46 6.87 -1.09
C GLU A 223 12.58 6.26 -1.93
N GLU A 224 12.47 4.98 -2.29
CA GLU A 224 13.42 4.31 -3.21
C GLU A 224 13.54 5.10 -4.52
N ILE A 225 12.42 5.43 -5.16
CA ILE A 225 12.40 6.17 -6.44
C ILE A 225 12.93 7.60 -6.26
N LEU A 226 12.56 8.30 -5.18
CA LEU A 226 13.06 9.65 -4.91
C LEU A 226 14.59 9.67 -4.71
N LEU A 227 15.15 8.65 -4.04
CA LEU A 227 16.59 8.48 -3.90
C LEU A 227 17.26 8.23 -5.26
N THR A 228 16.66 7.40 -6.11
CA THR A 228 17.13 7.17 -7.47
C THR A 228 17.16 8.46 -8.31
N ILE A 229 16.11 9.29 -8.23
CA ILE A 229 16.07 10.59 -8.92
C ILE A 229 17.12 11.56 -8.37
N ARG A 230 17.36 11.55 -7.06
CA ARG A 230 18.44 12.37 -6.46
C ARG A 230 19.82 11.95 -6.98
N LYS A 231 20.11 10.65 -7.05
CA LYS A 231 21.36 10.13 -7.63
C LYS A 231 21.55 10.56 -9.09
N LEU A 232 20.47 10.70 -9.87
CA LEU A 232 20.54 11.24 -11.24
C LEU A 232 20.97 12.71 -11.25
N LYS A 233 20.46 13.52 -10.32
CA LYS A 233 20.88 14.93 -10.18
C LYS A 233 22.33 15.06 -9.72
N GLU A 234 22.77 14.23 -8.79
CA GLU A 234 24.17 14.14 -8.39
C GLU A 234 25.07 13.78 -9.60
N PHE A 235 24.63 12.84 -10.45
CA PHE A 235 25.34 12.51 -11.69
C PHE A 235 25.41 13.71 -12.66
N GLU A 236 24.33 14.48 -12.85
CA GLU A 236 24.34 15.69 -13.70
C GLU A 236 25.40 16.71 -13.22
N GLU A 237 25.51 16.90 -11.90
CA GLU A 237 26.50 17.81 -11.28
C GLU A 237 27.93 17.30 -11.45
N GLU A 238 28.19 16.01 -11.19
CA GLU A 238 29.51 15.41 -11.41
C GLU A 238 29.94 15.48 -12.88
N PHE A 239 29.00 15.25 -13.79
CA PHE A 239 29.25 15.31 -15.22
C PHE A 239 29.63 16.73 -15.66
N LEU A 240 28.95 17.76 -15.13
CA LEU A 240 29.29 19.16 -15.36
C LEU A 240 30.70 19.49 -14.83
N ASN A 241 31.03 19.07 -13.61
CA ASN A 241 32.33 19.32 -13.00
C ASN A 241 33.47 18.68 -13.79
N LYS A 242 33.23 17.47 -14.32
CA LYS A 242 34.23 16.72 -15.09
C LYS A 242 34.44 17.26 -16.50
N TYR A 243 33.37 17.68 -17.18
CA TYR A 243 33.41 17.96 -18.63
C TYR A 243 33.13 19.43 -19.00
N SER A 244 32.79 20.29 -18.05
CA SER A 244 32.55 21.73 -18.24
C SER A 244 31.40 22.06 -19.21
N PHE A 245 30.42 21.18 -19.32
CA PHE A 245 29.12 21.44 -19.95
C PHE A 245 28.04 20.66 -19.22
N LYS A 246 26.81 21.21 -19.22
CA LYS A 246 25.69 20.69 -18.44
C LYS A 246 24.92 19.66 -19.24
N ILE A 247 24.58 18.55 -18.59
CA ILE A 247 23.54 17.63 -19.07
C ILE A 247 22.34 17.71 -18.14
N THR A 248 21.15 17.46 -18.66
CA THR A 248 19.93 17.36 -17.85
C THR A 248 19.06 16.24 -18.39
N PHE A 249 18.76 15.26 -17.53
CA PHE A 249 17.81 14.21 -17.87
C PHE A 249 16.39 14.78 -17.86
N SER A 250 15.65 14.50 -18.94
CA SER A 250 14.19 14.67 -18.95
C SER A 250 13.54 13.81 -17.86
N ASP A 251 12.30 14.13 -17.50
CA ASP A 251 11.55 13.32 -16.53
C ASP A 251 11.37 11.88 -17.05
N GLU A 252 11.09 11.71 -18.34
CA GLU A 252 10.91 10.41 -18.99
C GLU A 252 12.21 9.58 -19.01
N ALA A 253 13.34 10.22 -19.32
CA ALA A 253 14.65 9.56 -19.22
C ALA A 253 14.96 9.14 -17.78
N SER A 254 14.67 10.01 -16.82
CA SER A 254 14.90 9.72 -15.40
C SER A 254 14.05 8.53 -14.93
N ASP A 255 12.80 8.46 -15.37
CA ASP A 255 11.87 7.37 -15.05
C ASP A 255 12.34 6.05 -15.67
N LYS A 256 12.85 6.10 -16.90
CA LYS A 256 13.40 4.95 -17.60
C LYS A 256 14.68 4.45 -16.95
N ILE A 257 15.61 5.34 -16.60
CA ILE A 257 16.85 4.97 -15.91
C ILE A 257 16.52 4.40 -14.54
N ALA A 258 15.59 5.03 -13.81
CA ALA A 258 15.16 4.53 -12.52
C ALA A 258 14.62 3.10 -12.65
N LYS A 259 13.72 2.86 -13.60
CA LYS A 259 13.21 1.51 -13.90
C LYS A 259 14.34 0.52 -14.22
N ASN A 260 15.26 0.87 -15.13
CA ASN A 260 16.34 -0.01 -15.56
C ASN A 260 17.33 -0.36 -14.43
N SER A 261 17.75 0.64 -13.65
CA SER A 261 18.63 0.50 -12.48
C SER A 261 18.01 -0.46 -11.47
N ILE A 262 16.72 -0.25 -11.21
CA ILE A 262 15.95 -1.01 -10.25
C ILE A 262 15.71 -2.46 -10.69
N GLU A 263 15.36 -2.70 -11.96
CA GLU A 263 15.11 -4.04 -12.50
C GLU A 263 16.39 -4.86 -12.62
N SER A 264 17.50 -4.21 -12.99
CA SER A 264 18.80 -4.86 -13.17
C SER A 264 19.62 -4.97 -11.88
N SER A 265 19.12 -4.44 -10.76
CA SER A 265 19.89 -4.30 -9.50
C SER A 265 21.26 -3.61 -9.71
N ARG A 266 21.31 -2.61 -10.59
CA ARG A 266 22.53 -1.86 -10.92
C ARG A 266 22.48 -0.47 -10.31
N GLU A 267 23.63 0.05 -9.91
CA GLU A 267 23.71 1.43 -9.43
C GLU A 267 23.39 2.44 -10.56
N VAL A 268 22.72 3.53 -10.18
CA VAL A 268 22.28 4.58 -11.11
C VAL A 268 23.46 5.15 -11.90
N PHE A 269 24.58 5.39 -11.22
CA PHE A 269 25.80 5.92 -11.83
C PHE A 269 26.36 5.01 -12.92
N ASP A 270 26.33 3.69 -12.72
CA ASP A 270 26.81 2.72 -13.71
C ASP A 270 25.92 2.73 -14.96
N VAL A 271 24.60 2.80 -14.76
CA VAL A 271 23.63 2.88 -15.86
C VAL A 271 23.82 4.17 -16.65
N CYS A 272 23.98 5.32 -15.98
CA CYS A 272 24.23 6.60 -16.64
C CYS A 272 25.56 6.63 -17.40
N THR A 273 26.62 6.06 -16.81
CA THR A 273 27.95 5.99 -17.44
C THR A 273 27.92 5.14 -18.71
N GLU A 274 27.16 4.06 -18.73
CA GLU A 274 26.97 3.23 -19.91
C GLU A 274 26.18 3.95 -21.00
N ILE A 275 25.05 4.58 -20.65
CA ILE A 275 24.22 5.35 -21.60
C ILE A 275 25.05 6.47 -22.24
N LEU A 276 25.80 7.21 -21.43
CA LEU A 276 26.56 8.36 -21.89
C LEU A 276 27.97 8.00 -22.35
N LYS A 277 28.22 6.72 -22.63
CA LYS A 277 29.47 6.28 -23.22
C LYS A 277 29.66 6.98 -24.57
N ASN A 278 30.80 7.65 -24.73
CA ASN A 278 31.16 8.47 -25.90
C ASN A 278 30.44 9.83 -26.03
N TYR A 279 29.49 10.18 -25.14
CA TYR A 279 28.82 11.48 -25.19
C TYR A 279 29.78 12.64 -24.94
N GLU A 280 30.83 12.42 -24.14
CA GLU A 280 31.89 13.42 -23.93
C GLU A 280 32.44 13.95 -25.25
N HIS A 281 32.87 13.05 -26.14
CA HIS A 281 33.49 13.43 -27.40
C HIS A 281 32.48 14.05 -28.37
N GLY A 282 31.30 13.43 -28.50
CA GLY A 282 30.26 13.92 -29.40
C GLY A 282 29.72 15.30 -28.99
N ILE A 283 29.49 15.53 -27.70
CA ILE A 283 29.01 16.81 -27.20
C ILE A 283 30.09 17.89 -27.29
N LYS A 284 31.37 17.57 -27.05
CA LYS A 284 32.48 18.53 -27.26
C LYS A 284 32.49 19.07 -28.69
N LEU A 285 32.31 18.20 -29.70
CA LEU A 285 32.21 18.62 -31.11
C LEU A 285 31.03 19.56 -31.36
N ILE A 286 29.85 19.24 -30.80
CA ILE A 286 28.66 20.09 -30.92
C ILE A 286 28.90 21.45 -30.27
N LYS A 287 29.51 21.48 -29.08
CA LYS A 287 29.83 22.70 -28.34
C LYS A 287 30.80 23.60 -29.11
N GLU A 288 31.86 23.04 -29.70
CA GLU A 288 32.82 23.81 -30.51
C GLU A 288 32.18 24.47 -31.73
N LYS A 289 31.12 23.86 -32.29
CA LYS A 289 30.41 24.38 -33.47
C LYS A 289 29.30 25.36 -33.13
N THR A 290 28.47 25.03 -32.14
CA THR A 290 27.23 25.76 -31.84
C THR A 290 27.36 26.73 -30.65
N GLY A 291 28.39 26.56 -29.82
CA GLY A 291 28.51 27.26 -28.54
C GLY A 291 27.56 26.75 -27.45
N ALA A 292 26.78 25.70 -27.71
CA ALA A 292 25.85 25.14 -26.74
C ALA A 292 26.58 24.56 -25.51
N ASN A 293 26.05 24.83 -24.33
CA ASN A 293 26.63 24.42 -23.04
C ASN A 293 25.68 23.61 -22.16
N GLU A 294 24.44 23.38 -22.63
CA GLU A 294 23.41 22.61 -21.94
C GLU A 294 22.76 21.64 -22.92
N PHE A 295 22.67 20.37 -22.51
CA PHE A 295 22.21 19.27 -23.36
C PHE A 295 21.17 18.44 -22.61
N PHE A 296 20.06 18.13 -23.29
CA PHE A 296 18.99 17.32 -22.70
C PHE A 296 19.15 15.85 -23.09
N ILE A 297 19.06 14.97 -22.10
CA ILE A 297 19.05 13.52 -22.27
C ILE A 297 17.60 13.05 -22.20
N THR A 298 17.05 12.68 -23.35
CA THR A 298 15.66 12.24 -23.51
C THR A 298 15.52 10.74 -23.29
N GLU A 299 14.29 10.23 -23.18
CA GLU A 299 14.06 8.78 -23.14
C GLU A 299 14.66 8.07 -24.37
N GLU A 300 14.64 8.73 -25.53
CA GLU A 300 15.26 8.22 -26.76
C GLU A 300 16.77 8.02 -26.58
N ALA A 301 17.46 8.96 -25.93
CA ALA A 301 18.89 8.83 -25.62
C ALA A 301 19.19 7.66 -24.67
N VAL A 302 18.23 7.28 -23.82
CA VAL A 302 18.36 6.11 -22.93
C VAL A 302 18.16 4.80 -23.70
N ASN A 303 17.25 4.79 -24.68
CA ASN A 303 16.91 3.59 -25.46
C ASN A 303 17.90 3.34 -26.63
N ASP A 304 18.38 4.40 -27.29
CA ASP A 304 19.33 4.37 -28.41
C ASP A 304 20.39 5.48 -28.23
N PRO A 305 21.38 5.25 -27.34
CA PRO A 305 22.32 6.30 -27.01
C PRO A 305 23.20 6.75 -28.18
N GLU A 306 23.68 5.81 -29.00
CA GLU A 306 24.53 6.11 -30.15
C GLU A 306 23.75 6.81 -31.27
N GLY A 307 22.55 6.33 -31.60
CA GLY A 307 21.73 6.94 -32.63
C GLY A 307 21.26 8.34 -32.26
N TYR A 308 20.92 8.58 -30.99
CA TYR A 308 20.59 9.92 -30.49
C TYR A 308 21.78 10.88 -30.61
N LEU A 309 22.97 10.47 -30.16
CA LEU A 309 24.18 11.29 -30.26
C LEU A 309 24.54 11.61 -31.71
N ASN A 310 24.46 10.62 -32.60
CA ASN A 310 24.73 10.81 -34.02
C ASN A 310 23.76 11.80 -34.68
N ARG A 311 22.47 11.78 -34.30
CA ARG A 311 21.49 12.77 -34.75
C ARG A 311 21.83 14.17 -34.25
N LEU A 312 22.13 14.33 -32.96
CA LEU A 312 22.54 15.63 -32.40
C LEU A 312 23.76 16.21 -33.10
N ILE A 313 24.78 15.39 -33.36
CA ILE A 313 25.98 15.81 -34.10
C ILE A 313 25.57 16.25 -35.50
N ARG A 314 24.82 15.44 -36.24
CA ARG A 314 24.40 15.78 -37.61
C ARG A 314 23.63 17.10 -37.67
N ASP A 315 22.68 17.29 -36.76
CA ASP A 315 21.82 18.47 -36.74
C ASP A 315 22.63 19.76 -36.40
N SER A 316 23.75 19.62 -35.68
CA SER A 316 24.71 20.72 -35.44
C SER A 316 25.53 21.15 -36.66
N TYR A 317 25.54 20.37 -37.73
CA TYR A 317 26.20 20.74 -39.00
C TYR A 317 25.22 21.31 -40.06
N ILE A 318 23.92 21.22 -39.80
CA ILE A 318 22.86 21.67 -40.73
C ILE A 318 22.37 23.08 -40.36
N ASN A 319 22.51 23.49 -39.09
CA ASN A 319 22.22 24.83 -38.57
C ASN A 319 23.50 25.65 -38.36
#